data_AF-A0A6M0AJK8-F1
#
_entry.id   AF-A0A6M0AJK8-F1
#
_cell.length_a   1.000
_cell.length_b   1.000
_cell.length_c   1.000
_cell.angle_alpha   90.00
_cell.angle_beta   90.00
_cell.angle_gamma   90.00
#
_symmetry.space_group_name_H-M   'P 1'
#
loop_
_entity.id
_entity.type
_entity.pdbx_description
1 polymer ?
#
loop_
_entity_poly.entity_id
_entity_poly.type
_entity_poly.pdbx_seq_one_letter_code
_entity_poly.pdbx_strand_id
1 'polypeptide(L)'
;FALSFQAGIVTLLALINPKLGSFNVTDKGMNVTKRSFDFDSVKYLVLVAALATAALFTVPLWLWLRPEDSQAVIVNVFWSIFNLILLIAACLVAFEQPQLRRSHRMPRKLTAVIHTPHHRWIGKTVNISESGVQILLNTLPNIPDEIRVEIEGDYGHKCLVRGRVVREVAMGEQVRLFVDFIELTRTQHDDLVLVIYSDVNEWYSQRRSQTDHPLESLKFIATSIRRVFREFRPAKQTKVRQQVQTPVELYWDYWKNYSVSATITEIGTHDLRLELDGSQISNLDIMQQTKPMISLLVTQESNHLQDLSFLAKVETIEELVDTGSVDSIAIELSFPESMKQQQRLKIPQLLDRLD
;
A
#
# COMPACT_ATOMS: atom_id res chain seq x y z
N PHE A 1 -1.92 31.39 -10.51
CA PHE A 1 -0.49 31.39 -10.85
C PHE A 1 -0.06 30.16 -11.62
N ALA A 2 -0.19 28.93 -11.10
CA ALA A 2 0.33 27.74 -11.79
C ALA A 2 -0.15 27.55 -13.24
N LEU A 3 -1.40 27.94 -13.55
CA LEU A 3 -1.99 27.83 -14.89
C LEU A 3 -1.99 29.15 -15.67
N SER A 4 -1.38 30.23 -15.18
CA SER A 4 -1.62 31.57 -15.75
C SER A 4 -1.09 31.72 -17.17
N PHE A 5 0.06 31.13 -17.50
CA PHE A 5 0.63 31.20 -18.84
C PHE A 5 -0.12 30.30 -19.82
N GLN A 6 -0.43 29.07 -19.40
CA GLN A 6 -1.15 28.09 -20.21
C GLN A 6 -2.56 28.59 -20.54
N ALA A 7 -3.31 29.02 -19.51
CA ALA A 7 -4.63 29.61 -19.70
C ALA A 7 -4.56 30.96 -20.42
N GLY A 8 -3.57 31.81 -20.11
CA GLY A 8 -3.39 33.12 -20.72
C GLY A 8 -3.17 33.06 -22.23
N ILE A 9 -2.34 32.12 -22.70
CA ILE A 9 -2.10 31.93 -24.15
C ILE A 9 -3.38 31.48 -24.84
N VAL A 10 -4.08 30.48 -24.30
CA VAL A 10 -5.31 29.94 -24.89
C VAL A 10 -6.42 31.01 -24.93
N THR A 11 -6.59 31.76 -23.84
CA THR A 11 -7.62 32.83 -23.76
C THR A 11 -7.30 33.99 -24.69
N LEU A 12 -6.03 34.40 -24.82
CA LEU A 12 -5.62 35.44 -25.76
C LEU A 12 -5.85 35.02 -27.21
N LEU A 13 -5.50 33.78 -27.57
CA LEU A 13 -5.76 33.25 -28.91
C LEU A 13 -7.25 33.19 -29.23
N ALA A 14 -8.07 32.74 -28.27
CA ALA A 14 -9.52 32.68 -28.43
C ALA A 14 -10.15 34.07 -28.60
N LEU A 15 -9.62 35.09 -27.91
CA LEU A 15 -10.08 36.47 -28.06
C LEU A 15 -9.79 37.03 -29.47
N ILE A 16 -8.63 36.71 -30.04
CA ILE A 16 -8.24 37.15 -31.40
C ILE A 16 -9.04 36.38 -32.45
N ASN A 17 -9.14 35.06 -32.29
CA ASN A 17 -9.93 34.21 -33.16
C ASN A 17 -10.34 32.93 -32.42
N PRO A 18 -11.64 32.72 -32.17
CA PRO A 18 -12.13 31.58 -31.39
C PRO A 18 -11.87 30.22 -32.07
N LYS A 19 -11.51 30.18 -33.36
CA LYS A 19 -11.16 28.96 -34.08
C LYS A 19 -9.68 28.55 -33.95
N LEU A 20 -8.83 29.39 -33.37
CA LEU A 20 -7.39 29.10 -33.22
C LEU A 20 -7.05 28.29 -31.96
N GLY A 21 -7.98 28.16 -31.00
CA GLY A 21 -7.75 27.38 -29.79
C GLY A 21 -8.10 25.91 -29.98
N SER A 22 -7.10 25.03 -30.12
CA SER A 22 -7.29 23.59 -29.99
C SER A 22 -6.93 23.14 -28.57
N PHE A 23 -7.90 22.61 -27.82
CA PHE A 23 -7.65 22.01 -26.52
C PHE A 23 -7.26 20.54 -26.71
N ASN A 24 -5.95 20.28 -26.77
CA ASN A 24 -5.46 18.91 -26.88
C ASN A 24 -5.55 18.25 -25.50
N VAL A 25 -6.26 17.12 -25.42
CA VAL A 25 -6.43 16.38 -24.17
C VAL A 25 -5.12 15.68 -23.83
N THR A 26 -4.69 15.76 -22.57
CA THR A 26 -3.49 15.09 -22.06
C THR A 26 -3.53 13.58 -22.35
N ASP A 27 -2.41 13.00 -22.76
CA ASP A 27 -2.30 11.56 -22.99
C ASP A 27 -2.62 10.79 -21.70
N LYS A 28 -3.73 10.05 -21.70
CA LYS A 28 -4.10 9.16 -20.60
C LYS A 28 -3.27 7.89 -20.72
N GLY A 29 -2.50 7.55 -19.69
CA GLY A 29 -1.82 6.25 -19.60
C GLY A 29 -0.37 6.28 -19.11
N MET A 30 0.24 7.44 -18.94
CA MET A 30 1.57 7.54 -18.36
C MET A 30 1.50 7.42 -16.82
N ASN A 31 1.90 6.27 -16.30
CA ASN A 31 2.12 6.10 -14.86
C ASN A 31 3.50 6.66 -14.48
N VAL A 32 3.50 7.77 -13.75
CA VAL A 32 4.72 8.34 -13.16
C VAL A 32 5.17 7.42 -12.02
N THR A 33 6.12 6.53 -12.29
CA THR A 33 6.64 5.58 -11.29
C THR A 33 7.77 6.16 -10.44
N LYS A 34 8.47 7.16 -10.97
CA LYS A 34 9.54 7.90 -10.30
C LYS A 34 9.21 9.37 -10.32
N ARG A 35 9.69 10.08 -9.30
CA ARG A 35 9.57 11.53 -9.24
C ARG A 35 10.29 12.18 -10.43
N SER A 36 9.56 12.94 -11.23
CA SER A 36 10.03 13.73 -12.36
C SER A 36 9.78 15.21 -12.09
N PHE A 37 10.56 16.06 -12.75
CA PHE A 37 10.30 17.50 -12.80
C PHE A 37 9.95 17.88 -14.23
N ASP A 38 8.70 18.29 -14.45
CA ASP A 38 8.23 18.72 -15.77
C ASP A 38 8.57 20.20 -15.99
N PHE A 39 9.78 20.44 -16.49
CA PHE A 39 10.25 21.81 -16.79
C PHE A 39 9.43 22.49 -17.90
N ASP A 40 8.95 21.73 -18.88
CA ASP A 40 8.23 22.29 -20.02
C ASP A 40 6.93 22.97 -19.60
N SER A 41 6.24 22.39 -18.62
CA SER A 41 5.03 22.96 -18.03
C SER A 41 5.27 24.25 -17.26
N VAL A 42 6.48 24.51 -16.73
CA VAL A 42 6.76 25.67 -15.85
C VAL A 42 7.80 26.65 -16.37
N LYS A 43 8.37 26.44 -17.56
CA LYS A 43 9.44 27.28 -18.14
C LYS A 43 9.16 28.79 -18.10
N TYR A 44 7.92 29.21 -18.39
CA TYR A 44 7.54 30.62 -18.33
C TYR A 44 7.46 31.15 -16.90
N LEU A 45 6.99 30.33 -15.95
CA LEU A 45 6.97 30.70 -14.53
C LEU A 45 8.40 30.82 -13.98
N VAL A 46 9.31 29.92 -14.38
CA VAL A 46 10.73 29.98 -14.02
C VAL A 46 11.38 31.25 -14.56
N LEU A 47 11.11 31.61 -15.82
CA LEU A 47 11.60 32.85 -16.42
C LEU A 47 11.14 34.08 -15.63
N VAL A 48 9.85 34.18 -15.32
CA VAL A 48 9.31 35.31 -14.56
C VAL A 48 9.83 35.33 -13.12
N ALA A 49 10.00 34.18 -12.47
CA ALA A 49 10.63 34.11 -11.16
C ALA A 49 12.09 34.60 -11.19
N ALA A 50 12.85 34.25 -12.23
CA ALA A 50 14.22 34.73 -12.43
C ALA A 50 14.26 36.25 -12.63
N LEU A 51 13.36 36.81 -13.45
CA LEU A 51 13.25 38.26 -13.65
C LEU A 51 12.87 39.01 -12.36
N ALA A 52 11.89 38.50 -11.60
CA ALA A 52 11.49 39.08 -10.32
C ALA A 52 12.64 39.05 -9.29
N THR A 53 13.41 37.96 -9.28
CA THR A 53 14.60 37.82 -8.43
C THR A 53 15.69 38.80 -8.85
N ALA A 54 15.95 38.95 -10.14
CA ALA A 54 16.89 39.93 -10.67
C ALA A 54 16.50 41.37 -10.29
N ALA A 55 15.21 41.72 -10.36
CA ALA A 55 14.71 43.02 -9.94
C ALA A 55 14.98 43.30 -8.45
N LEU A 56 14.80 42.30 -7.57
CA LEU A 56 15.10 42.44 -6.14
C LEU A 56 16.58 42.72 -5.85
N PHE A 57 17.51 42.18 -6.66
CA PHE A 57 18.93 42.49 -6.51
C PHE A 57 19.28 43.95 -6.83
N THR A 58 18.41 44.69 -7.54
CA THR A 58 18.62 46.11 -7.83
C THR A 58 18.19 47.05 -6.70
N VAL A 59 17.51 46.54 -5.67
CA VAL A 59 16.95 47.35 -4.56
C VAL A 59 18.01 48.19 -3.83
N PRO A 60 19.20 47.67 -3.48
CA PRO A 60 20.22 48.49 -2.81
C PRO A 60 20.67 49.68 -3.66
N LEU A 61 20.74 49.50 -4.99
CA LEU A 61 21.09 50.55 -5.93
C LEU A 61 20.03 51.66 -5.95
N TRP A 62 18.75 51.29 -5.94
CA TRP A 62 17.65 52.25 -5.88
C TRP A 62 17.64 53.03 -4.56
N LEU A 63 17.84 52.36 -3.43
CA LEU A 63 17.91 53.01 -2.13
C LEU A 63 19.12 53.96 -2.00
N TRP A 64 20.22 53.66 -2.71
CA TRP A 64 21.40 54.52 -2.76
C TRP A 64 21.21 55.73 -3.68
N LEU A 65 20.69 55.53 -4.90
CA LEU A 65 20.58 56.57 -5.92
C LEU A 65 19.37 57.50 -5.70
N ARG A 66 18.31 57.02 -5.06
CA ARG A 66 17.03 57.71 -4.85
C ARG A 66 16.46 57.44 -3.45
N PRO A 67 17.15 57.87 -2.38
CA PRO A 67 16.68 57.67 -1.01
C PRO A 67 15.32 58.31 -0.72
N GLU A 68 14.96 59.38 -1.44
CA GLU A 68 13.66 60.05 -1.39
C GLU A 68 12.48 59.11 -1.74
N ASP A 69 12.71 58.10 -2.57
CA ASP A 69 11.69 57.14 -3.01
C ASP A 69 11.63 55.87 -2.15
N SER A 70 12.36 55.85 -1.02
CA SER A 70 12.53 54.67 -0.16
C SER A 70 11.21 53.99 0.24
N GLN A 71 10.16 54.75 0.54
CA GLN A 71 8.84 54.19 0.88
C GLN A 71 8.23 53.39 -0.27
N ALA A 72 8.29 53.92 -1.50
CA ALA A 72 7.78 53.26 -2.70
C ALA A 72 8.61 52.00 -3.03
N VAL A 73 9.93 52.07 -2.85
CA VAL A 73 10.82 50.91 -3.01
C VAL A 73 10.43 49.80 -2.03
N ILE A 74 10.24 50.11 -0.75
CA ILE A 74 9.87 49.12 0.28
C ILE A 74 8.54 48.44 -0.06
N VAL A 75 7.52 49.20 -0.48
CA VAL A 75 6.21 48.64 -0.85
C VAL A 75 6.34 47.71 -2.08
N ASN A 76 7.12 48.09 -3.09
CA ASN A 76 7.35 47.25 -4.27
C ASN A 76 8.17 46.00 -3.94
N VAL A 77 9.14 46.09 -3.02
CA VAL A 77 9.90 44.95 -2.52
C VAL A 77 8.98 43.97 -1.81
N PHE A 78 8.10 44.46 -0.94
CA PHE A 78 7.10 43.62 -0.27
C PHE A 78 6.25 42.84 -1.28
N TRP A 79 5.69 43.52 -2.28
CA TRP A 79 4.90 42.87 -3.33
C TRP A 79 5.71 41.90 -4.19
N SER A 80 6.94 42.26 -4.54
CA SER A 80 7.83 41.40 -5.33
C SER A 80 8.17 40.11 -4.57
N ILE A 81 8.47 40.20 -3.27
CA ILE A 81 8.70 39.04 -2.41
C ILE A 81 7.43 38.17 -2.33
N PHE A 82 6.28 38.78 -2.09
CA PHE A 82 5.00 38.06 -2.05
C PHE A 82 4.72 37.29 -3.35
N ASN A 83 4.86 37.95 -4.50
CA ASN A 83 4.68 37.32 -5.81
C ASN A 83 5.73 36.23 -6.07
N LEU A 84 6.98 36.43 -5.65
CA LEU A 84 8.03 35.44 -5.80
C LEU A 84 7.72 34.17 -4.99
N ILE A 85 7.18 34.29 -3.77
CA ILE A 85 6.72 33.13 -2.97
C ILE A 85 5.66 32.34 -3.74
N LEU A 86 4.68 33.03 -4.35
CA LEU A 86 3.62 32.38 -5.12
C LEU A 86 4.15 31.74 -6.41
N LEU A 87 5.09 32.38 -7.11
CA LEU A 87 5.73 31.85 -8.31
C LEU A 87 6.55 30.60 -8.00
N ILE A 88 7.35 30.62 -6.93
CA ILE A 88 8.11 29.44 -6.49
C ILE A 88 7.14 28.30 -6.13
N ALA A 89 6.09 28.58 -5.36
CA ALA A 89 5.08 27.58 -5.02
C ALA A 89 4.40 26.99 -6.27
N ALA A 90 4.13 27.81 -7.29
CA ALA A 90 3.58 27.37 -8.56
C ALA A 90 4.56 26.50 -9.37
N CYS A 91 5.85 26.88 -9.45
CA CYS A 91 6.88 26.07 -10.11
C CYS A 91 7.05 24.70 -9.44
N LEU A 92 6.89 24.63 -8.12
CA LEU A 92 7.00 23.36 -7.39
C LEU A 92 5.89 22.36 -7.73
N VAL A 93 4.77 22.79 -8.33
CA VAL A 93 3.71 21.88 -8.81
C VAL A 93 4.20 20.98 -9.95
N ALA A 94 5.22 21.40 -10.71
CA ALA A 94 5.84 20.57 -11.74
C ALA A 94 6.67 19.40 -11.19
N PHE A 95 6.88 19.32 -9.87
CA PHE A 95 7.38 18.08 -9.28
C PHE A 95 6.24 17.07 -9.21
N GLU A 96 6.19 16.20 -10.21
CA GLU A 96 5.23 15.11 -10.25
C GLU A 96 5.55 14.09 -9.16
N GLN A 97 4.55 13.80 -8.33
CA GLN A 97 4.68 12.76 -7.33
C GLN A 97 4.43 11.39 -7.96
N PRO A 98 5.19 10.35 -7.57
CA PRO A 98 4.98 9.03 -8.13
C PRO A 98 3.59 8.50 -7.76
N GLN A 99 2.83 8.08 -8.75
CA GLN A 99 1.52 7.45 -8.57
C GLN A 99 1.73 5.96 -8.30
N LEU A 100 1.96 5.61 -7.03
CA LEU A 100 2.23 4.22 -6.62
C LEU A 100 0.98 3.34 -6.48
N ARG A 101 -0.22 3.94 -6.53
CA ARG A 101 -1.49 3.23 -6.37
C ARG A 101 -2.11 2.94 -7.73
N ARG A 102 -2.50 1.68 -7.94
CA ARG A 102 -3.20 1.21 -9.16
C ARG A 102 -4.61 1.77 -9.28
N SER A 103 -5.30 1.96 -8.16
CA SER A 103 -6.68 2.43 -8.08
C SER A 103 -6.84 3.48 -6.98
N HIS A 104 -7.79 4.39 -7.18
CA HIS A 104 -8.12 5.40 -6.19
C HIS A 104 -8.87 4.76 -5.01
N ARG A 105 -8.51 5.12 -3.77
CA ARG A 105 -9.15 4.61 -2.56
C ARG A 105 -10.15 5.63 -2.04
N MET A 106 -11.40 5.24 -2.01
CA MET A 106 -12.49 6.05 -1.47
C MET A 106 -12.65 5.79 0.03
N PRO A 107 -12.75 6.84 0.87
CA PRO A 107 -12.94 6.69 2.30
C PRO A 107 -14.40 6.33 2.62
N ARG A 108 -14.81 5.10 2.29
CA ARG A 108 -16.16 4.56 2.56
C ARG A 108 -16.16 3.73 3.84
N LYS A 109 -17.22 3.85 4.65
CA LYS A 109 -17.46 3.04 5.84
C LYS A 109 -18.59 2.03 5.64
N LEU A 110 -18.33 1.03 4.81
CA LEU A 110 -19.20 -0.10 4.53
C LEU A 110 -19.01 -1.21 5.56
N THR A 111 -20.02 -2.04 5.75
CA THR A 111 -19.86 -3.28 6.51
C THR A 111 -19.02 -4.26 5.70
N ALA A 112 -17.95 -4.76 6.31
CA ALA A 112 -17.10 -5.76 5.69
C ALA A 112 -17.11 -7.02 6.56
N VAL A 113 -17.27 -8.15 5.91
CA VAL A 113 -17.39 -9.45 6.54
C VAL A 113 -16.29 -10.33 5.97
N ILE A 114 -15.41 -10.79 6.84
CA ILE A 114 -14.36 -11.74 6.48
C ILE A 114 -14.87 -13.13 6.79
N HIS A 115 -14.87 -13.98 5.77
CA HIS A 115 -15.23 -15.39 5.86
C HIS A 115 -13.96 -16.23 5.81
N THR A 116 -13.70 -16.96 6.89
CA THR A 116 -12.88 -18.18 6.86
C THR A 116 -13.79 -19.41 6.94
N PRO A 117 -13.26 -20.62 6.77
CA PRO A 117 -14.07 -21.83 6.77
C PRO A 117 -14.82 -22.05 8.09
N HIS A 118 -14.22 -21.68 9.21
CA HIS A 118 -14.76 -21.92 10.57
C HIS A 118 -15.31 -20.66 11.24
N HIS A 119 -14.82 -19.47 10.85
CA HIS A 119 -15.11 -18.22 11.55
C HIS A 119 -15.59 -17.12 10.60
N ARG A 120 -16.33 -16.17 11.18
CA ARG A 120 -16.79 -14.96 10.51
C ARG A 120 -16.44 -13.76 11.36
N TRP A 121 -15.63 -12.86 10.82
CA TRP A 121 -15.33 -11.59 11.48
C TRP A 121 -16.07 -10.46 10.79
N ILE A 122 -16.70 -9.61 11.59
CA ILE A 122 -17.45 -8.46 11.10
C ILE A 122 -16.64 -7.21 11.46
N GLY A 123 -16.40 -6.38 10.46
CA GLY A 123 -15.68 -5.12 10.56
C GLY A 123 -16.33 -4.02 9.74
N LYS A 124 -15.63 -2.89 9.68
CA LYS A 124 -16.01 -1.76 8.83
C LYS A 124 -14.87 -1.37 7.92
N THR A 125 -15.16 -1.01 6.68
CA THR A 125 -14.14 -0.46 5.80
C THR A 125 -13.70 0.92 6.30
N VAL A 126 -12.41 1.21 6.21
CA VAL A 126 -11.84 2.55 6.40
C VAL A 126 -11.75 3.26 5.06
N ASN A 127 -11.35 2.51 4.03
CA ASN A 127 -11.40 2.91 2.63
C ASN A 127 -11.46 1.66 1.75
N ILE A 128 -11.93 1.85 0.53
CA ILE A 128 -12.10 0.80 -0.47
C ILE A 128 -11.70 1.33 -1.85
N SER A 129 -11.15 0.47 -2.71
CA SER A 129 -10.91 0.73 -4.11
C SER A 129 -11.31 -0.49 -4.95
N GLU A 130 -11.28 -0.34 -6.27
CA GLU A 130 -11.55 -1.45 -7.19
C GLU A 130 -10.51 -2.58 -7.11
N SER A 131 -9.34 -2.32 -6.51
CA SER A 131 -8.27 -3.32 -6.38
C SER A 131 -8.07 -3.83 -4.95
N GLY A 132 -8.69 -3.23 -3.93
CA GLY A 132 -8.49 -3.69 -2.56
C GLY A 132 -9.27 -2.90 -1.53
N VAL A 133 -9.18 -3.31 -0.28
CA VAL A 133 -9.95 -2.73 0.83
C VAL A 133 -9.11 -2.65 2.10
N GLN A 134 -9.34 -1.61 2.88
CA GLN A 134 -8.82 -1.50 4.23
C GLN A 134 -9.97 -1.71 5.21
N ILE A 135 -9.86 -2.71 6.08
CA ILE A 135 -10.90 -3.12 7.03
C ILE A 135 -10.41 -2.85 8.46
N LEU A 136 -11.29 -2.30 9.28
CA LEU A 136 -11.12 -2.14 10.72
C LEU A 136 -11.94 -3.22 11.43
N LEU A 137 -11.25 -4.02 12.26
CA LEU A 137 -11.83 -5.02 13.15
C LEU A 137 -11.65 -4.59 14.61
N ASN A 138 -12.55 -5.04 15.48
CA ASN A 138 -12.50 -4.77 16.92
C ASN A 138 -11.85 -5.92 17.72
N THR A 139 -11.34 -6.94 17.03
CA THR A 139 -10.65 -8.08 17.62
C THR A 139 -9.44 -8.40 16.75
N LEU A 140 -8.40 -8.99 17.34
CA LEU A 140 -7.26 -9.54 16.62
C LEU A 140 -7.68 -10.86 15.95
N PRO A 141 -7.82 -10.91 14.61
CA PRO A 141 -8.23 -12.14 13.95
C PRO A 141 -7.01 -13.04 13.73
N ASN A 142 -7.13 -14.33 14.04
CA ASN A 142 -6.22 -15.32 13.48
C ASN A 142 -6.77 -15.71 12.10
N ILE A 143 -6.21 -15.13 11.03
CA ILE A 143 -6.69 -15.34 9.66
C ILE A 143 -5.56 -15.79 8.74
N PRO A 144 -5.87 -16.63 7.74
CA PRO A 144 -4.94 -16.90 6.65
C PRO A 144 -4.65 -15.64 5.84
N ASP A 145 -3.58 -15.71 5.06
CA ASP A 145 -3.19 -14.64 4.13
C ASP A 145 -4.14 -14.51 2.94
N GLU A 146 -4.88 -15.56 2.57
CA GLU A 146 -5.98 -15.48 1.60
C GLU A 146 -7.34 -15.70 2.27
N ILE A 147 -8.23 -14.72 2.10
CA ILE A 147 -9.55 -14.67 2.73
C ILE A 147 -10.63 -14.39 1.69
N ARG A 148 -11.88 -14.71 2.04
CA ARG A 148 -13.05 -14.21 1.31
C ARG A 148 -13.64 -13.02 2.06
N VAL A 149 -13.79 -11.90 1.37
CA VAL A 149 -14.35 -10.68 1.92
C VAL A 149 -15.69 -10.42 1.24
N GLU A 150 -16.75 -10.37 2.03
CA GLU A 150 -18.05 -9.86 1.63
C GLU A 150 -18.15 -8.39 2.04
N ILE A 151 -18.49 -7.53 1.09
CA ILE A 151 -18.67 -6.10 1.31
C ILE A 151 -20.14 -5.79 1.06
N GLU A 152 -20.80 -5.27 2.09
CA GLU A 152 -22.22 -4.93 2.04
C GLU A 152 -22.36 -3.43 1.78
N GLY A 153 -23.00 -3.09 0.67
CA GLY A 153 -23.39 -1.73 0.31
C GLY A 153 -24.84 -1.42 0.71
N ASP A 154 -25.29 -0.23 0.35
CA ASP A 154 -26.69 0.17 0.51
C ASP A 154 -27.63 -0.72 -0.33
N TYR A 155 -28.93 -0.69 0.02
CA TYR A 155 -30.01 -1.38 -0.71
C TYR A 155 -29.81 -2.91 -0.88
N GLY A 156 -29.01 -3.52 -0.01
CA GLY A 156 -28.77 -4.98 -0.02
C GLY A 156 -27.78 -5.44 -1.09
N HIS A 157 -27.07 -4.52 -1.75
CA HIS A 157 -25.99 -4.89 -2.66
C HIS A 157 -24.84 -5.52 -1.87
N LYS A 158 -24.35 -6.67 -2.34
CA LYS A 158 -23.27 -7.41 -1.71
C LYS A 158 -22.27 -7.84 -2.76
N CYS A 159 -21.00 -7.77 -2.41
CA CYS A 159 -19.92 -8.23 -3.26
C CYS A 159 -19.03 -9.19 -2.47
N LEU A 160 -18.97 -10.45 -2.90
CA LEU A 160 -18.08 -11.46 -2.31
C LEU A 160 -16.85 -11.65 -3.20
N VAL A 161 -15.68 -11.27 -2.68
CA VAL A 161 -14.41 -11.29 -3.41
C VAL A 161 -13.35 -12.06 -2.65
N ARG A 162 -12.41 -12.65 -3.40
CA ARG A 162 -11.19 -13.22 -2.82
C ARG A 162 -10.18 -12.11 -2.63
N GLY A 163 -9.52 -12.08 -1.48
CA GLY A 163 -8.53 -11.07 -1.14
C GLY A 163 -7.32 -11.66 -0.45
N ARG A 164 -6.15 -11.07 -0.69
CA ARG A 164 -4.91 -11.35 0.01
C ARG A 164 -4.65 -10.29 1.06
N VAL A 165 -4.42 -10.69 2.31
CA VAL A 165 -4.00 -9.79 3.37
C VAL A 165 -2.55 -9.39 3.13
N VAL A 166 -2.32 -8.13 2.76
CA VAL A 166 -0.98 -7.59 2.43
C VAL A 166 -0.29 -6.95 3.62
N ARG A 167 -1.06 -6.63 4.66
CA ARG A 167 -0.57 -6.01 5.89
C ARG A 167 -1.63 -6.07 6.98
N GLU A 168 -1.16 -6.23 8.20
CA GLU A 168 -1.93 -6.07 9.42
C GLU A 168 -1.26 -5.03 10.33
N VAL A 169 -2.07 -4.22 11.00
CA VAL A 169 -1.60 -3.24 11.99
C VAL A 169 -2.53 -3.26 13.20
N ALA A 170 -2.02 -3.81 14.31
CA ALA A 170 -2.69 -3.74 15.60
C ALA A 170 -2.65 -2.30 16.17
N MET A 171 -3.78 -1.85 16.69
CA MET A 171 -4.02 -0.54 17.30
C MET A 171 -4.79 -0.74 18.60
N GLY A 172 -4.11 -1.25 19.64
CA GLY A 172 -4.75 -1.63 20.89
C GLY A 172 -5.68 -2.83 20.67
N GLU A 173 -6.96 -2.67 21.00
CA GLU A 173 -7.99 -3.70 20.78
C GLU A 173 -8.47 -3.78 19.31
N GLN A 174 -8.18 -2.77 18.50
CA GLN A 174 -8.59 -2.73 17.10
C GLN A 174 -7.47 -3.15 16.17
N VAL A 175 -7.83 -3.75 15.04
CA VAL A 175 -6.87 -4.16 14.01
C VAL A 175 -7.26 -3.57 12.67
N ARG A 176 -6.27 -3.04 11.95
CA ARG A 176 -6.42 -2.61 10.57
C ARG A 176 -5.80 -3.64 9.63
N LEU A 177 -6.67 -4.28 8.85
CA LEU A 177 -6.29 -5.17 7.78
C LEU A 177 -6.25 -4.43 6.45
N PHE A 178 -5.23 -4.71 5.66
CA PHE A 178 -5.10 -4.23 4.29
C PHE A 178 -5.19 -5.45 3.38
N VAL A 179 -6.18 -5.45 2.49
CA VAL A 179 -6.50 -6.58 1.63
C VAL A 179 -6.41 -6.14 0.17
N ASP A 180 -5.69 -6.88 -0.66
CA ASP A 180 -5.61 -6.72 -2.12
C ASP A 180 -6.50 -7.77 -2.79
N PHE A 181 -7.36 -7.39 -3.72
CA PHE A 181 -8.28 -8.32 -4.36
C PHE A 181 -7.58 -9.20 -5.40
N ILE A 182 -7.90 -10.49 -5.39
CA ILE A 182 -7.26 -11.51 -6.24
C ILE A 182 -8.23 -11.94 -7.34
N GLU A 183 -7.82 -11.79 -8.60
CA GLU A 183 -8.51 -12.34 -9.78
C GLU A 183 -10.02 -12.11 -9.76
N LEU A 184 -10.44 -10.83 -9.76
CA LEU A 184 -11.86 -10.47 -9.81
C LEU A 184 -12.47 -10.98 -11.13
N THR A 185 -13.55 -11.74 -11.03
CA THR A 185 -14.41 -12.02 -12.19
C THR A 185 -15.13 -10.75 -12.62
N ARG A 186 -15.58 -10.70 -13.89
CA ARG A 186 -16.30 -9.54 -14.41
C ARG A 186 -17.56 -9.21 -13.58
N THR A 187 -18.31 -10.23 -13.18
CA THR A 187 -19.50 -10.06 -12.34
C THR A 187 -19.15 -9.54 -10.95
N GLN A 188 -18.10 -10.08 -10.31
CA GLN A 188 -17.65 -9.55 -9.02
C GLN A 188 -17.16 -8.10 -9.12
N HIS A 189 -16.53 -7.73 -10.24
CA HIS A 189 -16.12 -6.35 -10.48
C HIS A 189 -17.34 -5.43 -10.65
N ASP A 190 -18.35 -5.84 -11.41
CA ASP A 190 -19.59 -5.07 -11.57
C ASP A 190 -20.31 -4.90 -10.22
N ASP A 191 -20.41 -5.97 -9.41
CA ASP A 191 -20.98 -5.92 -8.05
C ASP A 191 -20.17 -5.01 -7.12
N LEU A 192 -18.84 -5.07 -7.20
CA LEU A 192 -17.94 -4.21 -6.43
C LEU A 192 -18.13 -2.74 -6.79
N VAL A 193 -18.26 -2.43 -8.08
CA VAL A 193 -18.55 -1.08 -8.57
C VAL A 193 -19.90 -0.61 -8.02
N LEU A 194 -20.94 -1.44 -8.08
CA LEU A 194 -22.24 -1.08 -7.51
C LEU A 194 -22.13 -0.79 -6.00
N VAL A 195 -21.45 -1.63 -5.24
CA VAL A 195 -21.25 -1.45 -3.79
C VAL A 195 -20.45 -0.18 -3.47
N ILE A 196 -19.38 0.12 -4.21
CA ILE A 196 -18.51 1.28 -3.95
C ILE A 196 -19.21 2.60 -4.31
N TYR A 197 -19.88 2.65 -5.47
CA TYR A 197 -20.31 3.90 -6.07
C TYR A 197 -21.79 4.23 -5.80
N SER A 198 -22.62 3.26 -5.41
CA SER A 198 -24.08 3.46 -5.21
C SER A 198 -24.48 3.82 -3.77
N ASP A 199 -23.56 3.87 -2.81
CA ASP A 199 -23.84 4.25 -1.42
C ASP A 199 -24.22 5.73 -1.32
N VAL A 200 -25.52 5.98 -1.17
CA VAL A 200 -26.10 7.32 -1.14
C VAL A 200 -25.75 8.02 0.18
N ASN A 201 -25.82 7.31 1.30
CA ASN A 201 -25.66 7.92 2.61
C ASN A 201 -24.24 8.48 2.81
N GLU A 202 -23.20 7.72 2.46
CA GLU A 202 -21.83 8.21 2.51
C GLU A 202 -21.61 9.36 1.52
N TRP A 203 -22.17 9.31 0.30
CA TRP A 203 -22.03 10.42 -0.67
C TRP A 203 -22.64 11.72 -0.16
N TYR A 204 -23.86 11.69 0.39
CA TYR A 204 -24.55 12.88 0.88
C TYR A 204 -24.06 13.36 2.26
N SER A 205 -23.46 12.47 3.06
CA SER A 205 -22.92 12.83 4.37
C SER A 205 -21.53 13.49 4.32
N GLN A 206 -20.90 13.57 3.14
CA GLN A 206 -19.65 14.31 2.92
C GLN A 206 -19.86 15.81 3.13
N ARG A 207 -19.87 16.24 4.39
CA ARG A 207 -19.77 17.65 4.75
C ARG A 207 -18.32 18.08 4.66
N ARG A 208 -18.11 19.30 4.16
CA ARG A 208 -16.80 19.96 4.18
C ARG A 208 -16.39 20.13 5.65
N SER A 209 -15.60 19.20 6.17
CA SER A 209 -15.14 19.19 7.57
C SER A 209 -13.97 20.14 7.83
N GLN A 210 -13.43 20.77 6.77
CA GLN A 210 -12.33 21.72 6.90
C GLN A 210 -12.89 23.14 7.04
N THR A 211 -12.71 23.71 8.23
CA THR A 211 -12.82 25.14 8.46
C THR A 211 -11.63 25.83 7.79
N ASP A 212 -11.88 26.89 7.02
CA ASP A 212 -10.81 27.62 6.34
C ASP A 212 -10.00 28.46 7.35
N HIS A 213 -8.70 28.18 7.46
CA HIS A 213 -7.76 28.89 8.34
C HIS A 213 -6.75 29.69 7.49
N PRO A 214 -6.95 31.00 7.25
CA PRO A 214 -6.20 31.77 6.25
C PRO A 214 -4.70 31.84 6.54
N LEU A 215 -4.31 31.99 7.81
CA LEU A 215 -2.90 32.01 8.22
C LEU A 215 -2.24 30.63 8.06
N GLU A 216 -2.99 29.55 8.31
CA GLU A 216 -2.49 28.20 8.08
C GLU A 216 -2.31 27.92 6.59
N SER A 217 -3.22 28.41 5.73
CA SER A 217 -3.08 28.32 4.28
C SER A 217 -1.83 29.06 3.79
N LEU A 218 -1.53 30.25 4.31
CA LEU A 218 -0.32 30.99 3.95
C LEU A 218 0.95 30.24 4.40
N LYS A 219 0.95 29.73 5.64
CA LYS A 219 2.05 28.88 6.16
C LYS A 219 2.22 27.61 5.32
N PHE A 220 1.13 27.00 4.87
CA PHE A 220 1.14 25.81 4.01
C PHE A 220 1.79 26.08 2.65
N ILE A 221 1.49 27.24 2.05
CA ILE A 221 2.13 27.68 0.80
C ILE A 221 3.63 27.91 1.02
N ALA A 222 4.00 28.69 2.04
CA ALA A 222 5.40 29.00 2.35
C ALA A 222 6.22 27.73 2.66
N THR A 223 5.65 26.74 3.34
CA THR A 223 6.32 25.47 3.68
C THR A 223 6.33 24.45 2.54
N SER A 224 5.69 24.74 1.40
CA SER A 224 5.65 23.82 0.25
C SER A 224 7.03 23.53 -0.32
N ILE A 225 7.98 24.48 -0.26
CA ILE A 225 9.38 24.29 -0.66
C ILE A 225 9.97 23.08 0.08
N ARG A 226 9.90 23.07 1.41
CA ARG A 226 10.46 21.99 2.23
C ARG A 226 9.70 20.67 2.02
N ARG A 227 8.37 20.73 1.90
CA ARG A 227 7.53 19.54 1.77
C ARG A 227 7.78 18.81 0.45
N VAL A 228 7.99 19.54 -0.63
CA VAL A 228 8.21 18.95 -1.96
C VAL A 228 9.47 18.11 -1.95
N PHE A 229 10.55 18.49 -1.27
CA PHE A 229 11.76 17.67 -1.18
C PHE A 229 11.70 16.50 -0.18
N ARG A 230 10.58 16.31 0.53
CA ARG A 230 10.42 15.16 1.42
C ARG A 230 10.12 13.90 0.58
N GLU A 231 10.95 12.87 0.74
CA GLU A 231 10.72 11.59 0.08
C GLU A 231 9.42 10.94 0.55
N PHE A 232 8.59 10.52 -0.41
CA PHE A 232 7.44 9.70 -0.14
C PHE A 232 7.92 8.27 0.17
N ARG A 233 7.71 7.81 1.40
CA ARG A 233 8.03 6.44 1.80
C ARG A 233 6.74 5.61 1.76
N PRO A 234 6.53 4.75 0.74
CA PRO A 234 5.39 3.85 0.73
C PRO A 234 5.48 2.90 1.92
N ALA A 235 4.32 2.54 2.46
CA ALA A 235 4.25 1.49 3.47
C ALA A 235 4.72 0.16 2.87
N LYS A 236 5.60 -0.55 3.57
CA LYS A 236 6.02 -1.90 3.18
C LYS A 236 4.89 -2.90 3.46
N GLN A 237 4.80 -3.92 2.61
CA GLN A 237 3.97 -5.09 2.86
C GLN A 237 4.56 -5.85 4.06
N THR A 238 3.67 -6.42 4.87
CA THR A 238 4.04 -7.27 5.99
C THR A 238 3.40 -8.62 5.72
N LYS A 239 4.18 -9.70 5.78
CA LYS A 239 3.62 -11.05 5.68
C LYS A 239 2.66 -11.26 6.85
N VAL A 240 1.42 -11.58 6.55
CA VAL A 240 0.43 -12.00 7.54
C VAL A 240 0.35 -13.51 7.42
N ARG A 241 0.49 -14.23 8.54
CA ARG A 241 0.41 -15.69 8.60
C ARG A 241 -0.56 -16.06 9.71
N GLN A 242 -1.30 -17.13 9.49
CA GLN A 242 -2.16 -17.72 10.49
C GLN A 242 -1.29 -18.46 11.50
N GLN A 243 -1.54 -18.25 12.78
CA GLN A 243 -0.87 -18.96 13.86
C GLN A 243 -1.56 -20.30 14.10
N VAL A 244 -0.77 -21.37 14.13
CA VAL A 244 -1.26 -22.75 14.27
C VAL A 244 -0.35 -23.50 15.25
N GLN A 245 -0.82 -24.59 15.85
CA GLN A 245 0.03 -25.56 16.54
C GLN A 245 -0.32 -26.95 16.05
N THR A 246 0.46 -27.49 15.11
CA THR A 246 0.18 -28.83 14.57
C THR A 246 1.45 -29.64 14.39
N PRO A 247 1.49 -30.87 14.95
CA PRO A 247 2.63 -31.76 14.80
C PRO A 247 2.70 -32.31 13.36
N VAL A 248 3.91 -32.39 12.85
CA VAL A 248 4.22 -32.79 11.47
C VAL A 248 5.51 -33.59 11.48
N GLU A 249 5.56 -34.63 10.66
CA GLU A 249 6.77 -35.39 10.41
C GLU A 249 7.46 -34.89 9.14
N LEU A 250 8.75 -34.57 9.27
CA LEU A 250 9.61 -34.13 8.19
C LEU A 250 10.41 -35.32 7.65
N TYR A 251 10.43 -35.44 6.33
CA TYR A 251 11.16 -36.46 5.59
C TYR A 251 12.09 -35.80 4.58
N TRP A 252 13.39 -36.12 4.67
CA TRP A 252 14.41 -35.64 3.75
C TRP A 252 15.22 -36.83 3.21
N ASP A 253 15.50 -36.84 1.90
CA ASP A 253 16.22 -37.92 1.22
C ASP A 253 17.57 -38.27 1.87
N TYR A 254 18.24 -37.29 2.49
CA TYR A 254 19.50 -37.50 3.21
C TYR A 254 19.36 -38.25 4.54
N TRP A 255 18.17 -38.25 5.14
CA TRP A 255 17.92 -38.89 6.43
C TRP A 255 17.66 -40.40 6.32
N LYS A 256 17.77 -41.00 5.12
CA LYS A 256 17.73 -42.47 4.91
C LYS A 256 16.61 -43.17 5.70
N ASN A 257 15.37 -42.67 5.58
CA ASN A 257 14.15 -43.13 6.27
C ASN A 257 13.99 -42.74 7.75
N TYR A 258 14.75 -41.78 8.27
CA TYR A 258 14.43 -41.17 9.56
C TYR A 258 13.45 -40.00 9.37
N SER A 259 12.38 -39.96 10.16
CA SER A 259 11.48 -38.80 10.25
C SER A 259 11.81 -37.96 11.47
N VAL A 260 11.73 -36.64 11.31
CA VAL A 260 11.94 -35.67 12.40
C VAL A 260 10.60 -35.05 12.75
N SER A 261 10.26 -35.01 14.03
CA SER A 261 9.02 -34.39 14.48
C SER A 261 9.21 -32.88 14.61
N ALA A 262 8.28 -32.13 14.03
CA ALA A 262 8.26 -30.67 14.05
C ALA A 262 6.82 -30.19 14.31
N THR A 263 6.67 -28.94 14.77
CA THR A 263 5.37 -28.29 14.96
C THR A 263 5.27 -27.11 14.00
N ILE A 264 4.21 -27.03 13.20
CA ILE A 264 3.90 -25.81 12.43
C ILE A 264 3.42 -24.76 13.41
N THR A 265 4.08 -23.59 13.44
CA THR A 265 3.72 -22.44 14.29
C THR A 265 3.04 -21.32 13.52
N GLU A 266 3.42 -21.12 12.26
CA GLU A 266 2.79 -20.15 11.37
C GLU A 266 2.59 -20.76 9.99
N ILE A 267 1.46 -20.47 9.35
CA ILE A 267 1.18 -20.91 7.99
C ILE A 267 0.59 -19.78 7.14
N GLY A 268 1.09 -19.65 5.92
CA GLY A 268 0.51 -18.85 4.85
C GLY A 268 0.24 -19.72 3.62
N THR A 269 -0.34 -19.15 2.57
CA THR A 269 -0.63 -19.89 1.33
C THR A 269 0.61 -20.30 0.54
N HIS A 270 1.75 -19.64 0.75
CA HIS A 270 2.98 -19.87 -0.02
C HIS A 270 4.19 -20.19 0.86
N ASP A 271 4.09 -19.98 2.17
CA ASP A 271 5.15 -20.26 3.11
C ASP A 271 4.59 -20.79 4.43
N LEU A 272 5.43 -21.47 5.19
CA LEU A 272 5.10 -21.95 6.53
C LEU A 272 6.35 -21.90 7.40
N ARG A 273 6.12 -21.74 8.70
CA ARG A 273 7.15 -21.73 9.72
C ARG A 273 6.95 -22.94 10.63
N LEU A 274 8.02 -23.69 10.81
CA LEU A 274 8.08 -24.84 11.70
C LEU A 274 9.01 -24.53 12.86
N GLU A 275 8.70 -25.11 14.00
CA GLU A 275 9.60 -25.21 15.14
C GLU A 275 9.87 -26.68 15.44
N LEU A 276 11.13 -27.01 15.70
CA LEU A 276 11.58 -28.37 16.01
C LEU A 276 12.70 -28.37 17.04
N ASP A 277 12.92 -29.52 17.65
CA ASP A 277 14.03 -29.74 18.57
C ASP A 277 15.33 -30.01 17.78
N GLY A 278 16.29 -29.09 17.89
CA GLY A 278 17.58 -29.12 17.21
C GLY A 278 18.44 -30.32 17.55
N SER A 279 18.20 -30.96 18.70
CA SER A 279 18.87 -32.21 19.06
C SER A 279 18.55 -33.38 18.10
N GLN A 280 17.45 -33.29 17.35
CA GLN A 280 17.01 -34.31 16.40
C GLN A 280 17.70 -34.20 15.02
N ILE A 281 18.39 -33.09 14.72
CA ILE A 281 18.97 -32.84 13.40
C ILE A 281 20.49 -32.78 13.45
N SER A 282 21.16 -33.84 12.98
CA SER A 282 22.63 -33.93 12.98
C SER A 282 23.31 -33.23 11.77
N ASN A 283 22.55 -32.62 10.84
CA ASN A 283 23.06 -32.12 9.54
C ASN A 283 22.53 -30.72 9.16
N LEU A 284 22.38 -29.81 10.12
CA LEU A 284 21.86 -28.45 9.90
C LEU A 284 22.66 -27.65 8.86
N ASP A 285 23.99 -27.72 8.90
CA ASP A 285 24.89 -27.00 7.98
C ASP A 285 24.65 -27.36 6.51
N ILE A 286 24.42 -28.65 6.24
CA ILE A 286 24.17 -29.15 4.88
C ILE A 286 22.82 -28.63 4.40
N MET A 287 21.81 -28.62 5.27
CA MET A 287 20.46 -28.17 4.93
C MET A 287 20.44 -26.65 4.65
N GLN A 288 21.20 -25.87 5.40
CA GLN A 288 21.31 -24.42 5.22
C GLN A 288 22.02 -24.06 3.90
N GLN A 289 23.05 -24.83 3.50
CA GLN A 289 23.77 -24.62 2.24
C GLN A 289 23.00 -25.11 1.02
N THR A 290 22.35 -26.29 1.12
CA THR A 290 21.73 -26.95 -0.03
C THR A 290 20.28 -26.52 -0.28
N LYS A 291 19.61 -25.94 0.73
CA LYS A 291 18.20 -25.52 0.66
C LYS A 291 17.31 -26.60 0.01
N PRO A 292 17.29 -27.81 0.59
CA PRO A 292 16.70 -28.97 -0.05
C PRO A 292 15.16 -28.89 -0.09
N MET A 293 14.58 -29.75 -0.92
CA MET A 293 13.16 -30.07 -0.87
C MET A 293 12.93 -31.10 0.24
N ILE A 294 11.97 -30.82 1.11
CA ILE A 294 11.57 -31.69 2.21
C ILE A 294 10.10 -32.05 2.01
N SER A 295 9.77 -33.32 2.24
CA SER A 295 8.38 -33.76 2.34
C SER A 295 7.88 -33.62 3.76
N LEU A 296 6.73 -32.97 3.92
CA LEU A 296 6.02 -32.85 5.19
C LEU A 296 4.84 -33.80 5.19
N LEU A 297 4.69 -34.58 6.24
CA LEU A 297 3.52 -35.41 6.48
C LEU A 297 2.82 -34.92 7.73
N VAL A 298 1.60 -34.41 7.55
CA VAL A 298 0.80 -33.89 8.65
C VAL A 298 0.08 -35.06 9.32
N THR A 299 0.52 -35.43 10.52
CA THR A 299 -0.02 -36.56 11.29
C THR A 299 -1.04 -36.03 12.29
N GLN A 300 -2.30 -36.46 12.20
CA GLN A 300 -3.35 -36.07 13.14
C GLN A 300 -3.90 -37.30 13.88
N GLU A 301 -4.03 -37.23 15.21
CA GLU A 301 -4.38 -38.35 16.09
C GLU A 301 -5.80 -38.94 15.89
N SER A 302 -6.65 -38.33 15.07
CA SER A 302 -8.04 -38.75 14.88
C SER A 302 -8.24 -39.56 13.59
N ASN A 303 -8.02 -40.87 13.71
CA ASN A 303 -8.51 -42.07 13.00
C ASN A 303 -9.38 -42.04 11.70
N HIS A 304 -9.45 -40.96 10.93
CA HIS A 304 -10.15 -40.92 9.64
C HIS A 304 -9.36 -40.17 8.55
N LEU A 305 -8.64 -40.99 7.76
CA LEU A 305 -8.37 -40.87 6.31
C LEU A 305 -7.72 -39.59 5.73
N GLN A 306 -6.54 -39.86 5.15
CA GLN A 306 -5.65 -39.07 4.28
C GLN A 306 -4.62 -38.18 4.99
N ASP A 307 -3.44 -38.78 5.23
CA ASP A 307 -2.18 -38.08 5.47
C ASP A 307 -1.93 -37.11 4.32
N LEU A 308 -1.95 -35.81 4.63
CA LEU A 308 -1.63 -34.79 3.64
C LEU A 308 -0.11 -34.68 3.55
N SER A 309 0.44 -35.21 2.46
CA SER A 309 1.84 -35.01 2.10
C SER A 309 2.04 -33.73 1.29
N PHE A 310 2.97 -32.90 1.74
CA PHE A 310 3.39 -31.66 1.09
C PHE A 310 4.86 -31.73 0.73
N LEU A 311 5.25 -30.97 -0.29
CA LEU A 311 6.65 -30.78 -0.65
C LEU A 311 6.96 -29.29 -0.55
N ALA A 312 7.89 -28.94 0.33
CA ALA A 312 8.31 -27.56 0.53
C ALA A 312 9.84 -27.45 0.50
N LYS A 313 10.31 -26.28 0.09
CA LYS A 313 11.74 -25.98 0.02
C LYS A 313 12.18 -25.23 1.26
N VAL A 314 13.32 -25.59 1.82
CA VAL A 314 13.94 -24.84 2.92
C VAL A 314 14.47 -23.50 2.41
N GLU A 315 14.06 -22.40 3.03
CA GLU A 315 14.58 -21.07 2.71
C GLU A 315 15.57 -20.57 3.74
N THR A 316 15.18 -20.57 5.02
CA THR A 316 16.01 -20.12 6.13
C THR A 316 15.81 -21.03 7.33
N ILE A 317 16.86 -21.11 8.14
CA ILE A 317 16.90 -21.84 9.39
C ILE A 317 17.42 -20.84 10.42
N GLU A 318 16.65 -20.64 11.49
CA GLU A 318 16.94 -19.71 12.58
C GLU A 318 16.99 -20.51 13.90
N GLU A 319 18.06 -20.34 14.68
CA GLU A 319 18.14 -20.89 16.04
C GLU A 319 17.38 -19.96 16.99
N LEU A 320 16.39 -20.50 17.72
CA LEU A 320 15.62 -19.76 18.71
C LEU A 320 16.38 -19.77 20.04
N VAL A 321 17.01 -18.64 20.36
CA VAL A 321 17.94 -18.53 21.50
C VAL A 321 17.23 -18.43 22.87
N ASP A 322 15.89 -18.39 22.95
CA ASP A 322 15.21 -17.85 24.15
C ASP A 322 14.01 -18.64 24.68
N THR A 323 14.14 -19.97 24.85
CA THR A 323 13.29 -20.72 25.79
C THR A 323 14.14 -21.77 26.51
N GLY A 324 14.33 -21.58 27.82
CA GLY A 324 15.16 -22.46 28.63
C GLY A 324 14.82 -23.94 28.43
N SER A 325 15.87 -24.73 28.16
CA SER A 325 15.98 -26.20 28.19
C SER A 325 15.78 -27.03 26.91
N VAL A 326 15.45 -26.45 25.75
CA VAL A 326 15.44 -27.19 24.46
C VAL A 326 16.05 -26.34 23.36
N ASP A 327 16.98 -26.90 22.58
CA ASP A 327 17.67 -26.23 21.47
C ASP A 327 16.69 -26.08 20.30
N SER A 328 15.70 -25.19 20.42
CA SER A 328 14.63 -25.05 19.44
C SER A 328 15.10 -24.35 18.17
N ILE A 329 14.76 -24.91 17.01
CA ILE A 329 15.12 -24.38 15.70
C ILE A 329 13.84 -24.04 14.94
N ALA A 330 13.78 -22.83 14.39
CA ALA A 330 12.75 -22.40 13.46
C ALA A 330 13.21 -22.61 12.02
N ILE A 331 12.38 -23.26 11.20
CA ILE A 331 12.62 -23.42 9.76
C ILE A 331 11.53 -22.69 8.98
N GLU A 332 11.93 -21.77 8.09
CA GLU A 332 11.03 -21.25 7.07
C GLU A 332 11.06 -22.13 5.83
N LEU A 333 9.89 -22.63 5.45
CA LEU A 333 9.69 -23.37 4.22
C LEU A 333 8.83 -22.57 3.24
N SER A 334 9.15 -22.69 1.95
CA SER A 334 8.37 -22.11 0.86
C SER A 334 7.78 -23.21 -0.03
N PHE A 335 6.56 -23.01 -0.53
CA PHE A 335 5.96 -23.90 -1.54
C PHE A 335 6.40 -23.45 -2.93
N PRO A 336 7.20 -24.25 -3.67
CA PRO A 336 7.71 -23.82 -4.97
C PRO A 336 6.59 -23.71 -6.02
N GLU A 337 6.67 -22.64 -6.83
CA GLU A 337 5.70 -22.31 -7.90
C GLU A 337 5.50 -23.46 -8.90
N SER A 338 6.53 -24.27 -9.18
CA SER A 338 6.46 -25.43 -10.09
C SER A 338 5.47 -26.51 -9.62
N MET A 339 5.24 -26.62 -8.31
CA MET A 339 4.36 -27.62 -7.71
C MET A 339 3.02 -27.02 -7.25
N LYS A 340 2.80 -25.72 -7.51
CA LYS A 340 1.61 -24.98 -7.10
C LYS A 340 0.33 -25.62 -7.65
N GLN A 341 0.34 -26.13 -8.89
CA GLN A 341 -0.84 -26.81 -9.46
C GLN A 341 -1.18 -28.12 -8.74
N GLN A 342 -0.17 -28.89 -8.32
CA GLN A 342 -0.37 -30.17 -7.62
C GLN A 342 -0.78 -29.98 -6.16
N GLN A 343 -0.29 -28.91 -5.51
CA GLN A 343 -0.57 -28.61 -4.10
C GLN A 343 -1.71 -27.58 -3.91
N ARG A 344 -2.27 -27.02 -5.01
CA ARG A 344 -3.31 -25.97 -4.98
C ARG A 344 -4.54 -26.31 -4.15
N LEU A 345 -4.93 -27.59 -4.15
CA LEU A 345 -6.11 -28.06 -3.42
C LEU A 345 -5.74 -28.48 -1.98
N LYS A 346 -4.51 -28.94 -1.75
CA LYS A 346 -4.06 -29.44 -0.46
C LYS A 346 -3.78 -28.31 0.54
N ILE A 347 -3.24 -27.17 0.09
CA ILE A 347 -2.91 -26.04 0.97
C ILE A 347 -4.15 -25.41 1.60
N PRO A 348 -5.23 -25.09 0.86
CA PRO A 348 -6.49 -24.65 1.47
C PRO A 348 -7.08 -25.71 2.39
N GLN A 349 -7.03 -26.99 2.02
CA GLN A 349 -7.50 -28.08 2.89
C GLN A 349 -6.71 -28.18 4.20
N LEU A 350 -5.42 -27.87 4.17
CA LEU A 350 -4.59 -27.80 5.36
C LEU A 350 -4.98 -26.59 6.22
N LEU A 351 -5.06 -25.39 5.63
CA LEU A 351 -5.51 -24.19 6.34
C LEU A 351 -6.90 -24.36 6.98
N ASP A 352 -7.83 -25.02 6.28
CA ASP A 352 -9.15 -25.37 6.82
C ASP A 352 -9.06 -26.35 8.00
N ARG A 353 -8.07 -27.24 8.04
CA ARG A 353 -7.92 -28.28 9.09
C ARG A 353 -7.12 -27.83 10.32
N LEU A 354 -6.39 -26.71 10.20
CA LEU A 354 -5.45 -26.21 11.19
C LEU A 354 -6.00 -25.07 12.06
N ASP A 355 -7.15 -24.51 11.68
CA ASP A 355 -8.02 -23.66 12.53
C ASP A 355 -8.88 -24.53 13.46
#